data_AF-A0AA35R6Q2-F1
#
_entry.id   AF-A0AA35R6Q2-F1
#
_cell.length_a   1.000
_cell.length_b   1.000
_cell.length_c   1.000
_cell.angle_alpha   90.00
_cell.angle_beta   90.00
_cell.angle_gamma   90.00
#
_symmetry.space_group_name_H-M   'P 1'
#
loop_
_entity.id
_entity.type
_entity.pdbx_description
1 polymer ?
#
loop_
_entity_poly.entity_id
_entity_poly.type
_entity_poly.pdbx_seq_one_letter_code
_entity_poly.pdbx_strand_id
1 'polypeptide(L)'
;MGNLSSPAESVAQSVRRRASHGGETDTNTLHILSWNIDGLCGQFTNERAAVVCDVIDERKPEVVYLQEIVGPTWNLLTKRLGNAYFLYRDEEIATSWHYFCVLLIRKNSAVVPKSNHPEILRFPESQQKRYLIQMRVNFRGIPILLLTSHLESLVRYAGERKNQLRTCFRIMKEELGR
;
A
#
# COMPACT_ATOMS: atom_id res chain seq x y z
N MET A 1 38.48 15.40 8.25
CA MET A 1 37.33 14.82 8.99
C MET A 1 36.09 15.12 8.18
N GLY A 2 35.57 14.13 7.45
CA GLY A 2 34.38 14.30 6.61
C GLY A 2 33.12 14.09 7.46
N ASN A 3 32.26 15.09 7.54
CA ASN A 3 30.94 14.97 8.16
C ASN A 3 30.09 14.02 7.31
N LEU A 4 29.93 12.77 7.78
CA LEU A 4 28.91 11.86 7.27
C LEU A 4 27.57 12.26 7.90
N SER A 5 26.76 13.01 7.16
CA SER A 5 25.37 13.28 7.55
C SER A 5 24.59 11.97 7.61
N SER A 6 23.74 11.82 8.63
CA SER A 6 22.99 10.59 8.87
C SER A 6 21.96 10.31 7.76
N PRO A 7 21.57 9.04 7.54
CA PRO A 7 20.54 8.68 6.56
C PRO A 7 19.21 9.43 6.77
N ALA A 8 18.86 9.71 8.04
CA ALA A 8 17.67 10.45 8.41
C ALA A 8 17.74 11.93 7.97
N GLU A 9 18.91 12.57 8.06
CA GLU A 9 19.13 13.94 7.58
C GLU A 9 19.10 14.03 6.06
N SER A 10 19.62 13.01 5.36
CA SER A 10 19.54 12.90 3.90
C SER A 10 18.09 12.78 3.41
N VAL A 11 17.26 11.99 4.11
CA VAL A 11 15.83 11.87 3.82
C VAL A 11 15.10 13.17 4.13
N ALA A 12 15.39 13.82 5.27
CA ALA A 12 14.78 15.09 5.64
C ALA A 12 15.14 16.23 4.66
N GLN A 13 16.38 16.26 4.15
CA GLN A 13 16.81 17.22 3.13
C GLN A 13 16.17 16.95 1.75
N SER A 14 15.97 15.68 1.39
CA SER A 14 15.20 15.27 0.21
C SER A 14 13.74 15.76 0.26
N VAL A 15 13.11 15.69 1.44
CA VAL A 15 11.75 16.19 1.67
C VAL A 15 11.70 17.71 1.58
N ARG A 16 12.67 18.42 2.17
CA ARG A 16 12.73 19.90 2.14
C ARG A 16 13.00 20.47 0.74
N ARG A 17 13.79 19.78 -0.09
CA ARG A 17 14.05 20.20 -1.49
C ARG A 17 12.81 20.18 -2.39
N ARG A 18 11.82 19.32 -2.10
CA ARG A 18 10.53 19.31 -2.83
C ARG A 18 9.63 20.49 -2.49
N ALA A 19 9.77 21.07 -1.29
CA ALA A 19 8.95 22.19 -0.86
C ALA A 19 9.38 23.55 -1.47
N SER A 20 10.59 23.64 -2.05
CA SER A 20 11.16 24.90 -2.53
C SER A 20 11.09 25.12 -4.05
N HIS A 21 10.46 24.22 -4.81
CA HIS A 21 10.22 24.41 -6.23
C HIS A 21 8.71 24.48 -6.47
N GLY A 22 8.16 25.70 -6.43
CA GLY A 22 6.85 26.02 -7.00
C GLY A 22 6.88 25.97 -8.53
N GLY A 23 7.32 24.84 -9.10
CA GLY A 23 7.25 24.53 -10.51
C GLY A 23 6.05 23.62 -10.77
N GLU A 24 5.46 23.73 -11.97
CA GLU A 24 4.39 22.87 -12.47
C GLU A 24 4.50 21.45 -11.91
N THR A 25 3.48 21.01 -11.18
CA THR A 25 3.38 19.62 -10.77
C THR A 25 3.49 18.78 -12.03
N ASP A 26 4.58 18.01 -12.18
CA ASP A 26 4.78 17.13 -13.33
C ASP A 26 3.57 16.21 -13.41
N THR A 27 2.67 16.55 -14.32
CA THR A 27 1.33 15.99 -14.31
C THR A 27 1.40 14.48 -14.62
N ASN A 28 2.50 13.99 -15.20
CA ASN A 28 2.71 12.59 -15.50
C ASN A 28 3.27 11.74 -14.35
N THR A 29 3.38 12.29 -13.14
CA THR A 29 3.85 11.52 -11.99
C THR A 29 2.71 10.79 -11.28
N LEU A 30 2.89 9.49 -11.05
CA LEU A 30 2.02 8.67 -10.19
C LEU A 30 2.66 8.52 -8.80
N HIS A 31 2.01 9.02 -7.75
CA HIS A 31 2.48 8.84 -6.38
C HIS A 31 1.84 7.62 -5.73
N ILE A 32 2.69 6.68 -5.31
CA ILE A 32 2.30 5.48 -4.59
C ILE A 32 2.96 5.49 -3.21
N LEU A 33 2.18 5.28 -2.17
CA LEU A 33 2.67 5.02 -0.81
C LEU A 33 2.46 3.55 -0.49
N SER A 34 3.49 2.84 -0.03
CA SER A 34 3.36 1.48 0.51
C SER A 34 3.87 1.45 1.95
N TRP A 35 3.06 0.97 2.88
CA TRP A 35 3.41 1.00 4.29
C TRP A 35 2.79 -0.18 5.08
N ASN A 36 3.64 -1.01 5.67
CA ASN A 36 3.24 -1.89 6.76
C ASN A 36 3.18 -1.05 8.04
N ILE A 37 1.98 -0.92 8.62
CA ILE A 37 1.74 -0.02 9.76
C ILE A 37 1.71 -0.73 11.11
N ASP A 38 2.05 -2.02 11.14
CA ASP A 38 2.17 -2.83 12.37
C ASP A 38 0.96 -2.69 13.30
N GLY A 39 -0.24 -2.98 12.77
CA GLY A 39 -1.45 -2.99 13.60
C GLY A 39 -1.45 -4.10 14.65
N LEU A 40 -0.59 -5.10 14.49
CA LEU A 40 -0.46 -6.26 15.39
C LEU A 40 0.30 -5.96 16.69
N CYS A 41 1.14 -4.91 16.74
CA CYS A 41 1.87 -4.54 17.96
C CYS A 41 0.95 -4.17 19.15
N GLY A 42 -0.30 -3.74 18.91
CA GLY A 42 -1.31 -3.51 19.96
C GLY A 42 -1.10 -2.28 20.85
N GLN A 43 0.10 -1.70 20.90
CA GLN A 43 0.40 -0.50 21.68
C GLN A 43 0.00 0.76 20.90
N PHE A 44 -0.80 1.64 21.51
CA PHE A 44 -1.17 2.93 20.93
C PHE A 44 -1.73 2.82 19.49
N THR A 45 -2.45 1.73 19.20
CA THR A 45 -2.87 1.41 17.83
C THR A 45 -3.70 2.53 17.21
N ASN A 46 -4.58 3.17 18.00
CA ASN A 46 -5.43 4.26 17.50
C ASN A 46 -4.64 5.55 17.24
N GLU A 47 -3.72 5.91 18.13
CA GLU A 47 -2.88 7.09 17.99
C GLU A 47 -1.95 6.95 16.78
N ARG A 48 -1.32 5.78 16.61
CA ARG A 48 -0.50 5.49 15.44
C ARG A 48 -1.33 5.48 14.16
N ALA A 49 -2.51 4.86 14.19
CA ALA A 49 -3.42 4.87 13.04
C ALA A 49 -3.89 6.29 12.69
N ALA A 50 -4.08 7.17 13.67
CA ALA A 50 -4.42 8.57 13.43
C ALA A 50 -3.29 9.27 12.69
N VAL A 51 -2.04 9.09 13.12
CA VAL A 51 -0.86 9.65 12.43
C VAL A 51 -0.72 9.09 11.02
N VAL A 52 -0.99 7.79 10.80
CA VAL A 52 -1.01 7.21 9.45
C VAL A 52 -2.04 7.92 8.56
N CYS A 53 -3.24 8.21 9.09
CA CYS A 53 -4.26 8.97 8.35
C CYS A 53 -3.78 10.40 8.04
N ASP A 54 -3.15 11.08 8.99
CA ASP A 54 -2.61 12.44 8.81
C ASP A 54 -1.56 12.47 7.69
N VAL A 55 -0.64 11.51 7.68
CA VAL A 55 0.40 11.40 6.65
C VAL A 55 -0.20 11.16 5.27
N ILE A 56 -1.25 10.34 5.16
CA ILE A 56 -1.93 10.08 3.88
C ILE A 56 -2.67 11.34 3.41
N ASP A 57 -3.37 12.03 4.30
CA ASP A 57 -4.14 13.24 3.97
C ASP A 57 -3.25 14.44 3.62
N GLU A 58 -2.08 14.54 4.25
CA GLU A 58 -1.06 15.56 3.94
C GLU A 58 -0.41 15.30 2.58
N ARG A 59 0.03 14.06 2.33
CA ARG A 59 0.79 13.72 1.12
C ARG A 59 -0.07 13.48 -0.11
N LYS A 60 -1.35 13.15 0.08
CA LYS A 60 -2.36 12.91 -0.96
C LYS A 60 -1.89 11.98 -2.11
N PRO A 61 -1.22 10.85 -1.83
CA PRO A 61 -0.83 9.92 -2.89
C PRO A 61 -2.06 9.41 -3.65
N GLU A 62 -1.93 9.15 -4.96
CA GLU A 62 -3.00 8.57 -5.76
C GLU A 62 -3.34 7.14 -5.32
N VAL A 63 -2.33 6.38 -4.90
CA VAL A 63 -2.47 4.98 -4.49
C VAL A 63 -1.77 4.76 -3.15
N VAL A 64 -2.43 4.04 -2.23
CA VAL A 64 -1.83 3.60 -0.97
C VAL A 64 -1.99 2.09 -0.82
N TYR A 65 -0.89 1.41 -0.50
CA TYR A 65 -0.87 0.02 -0.08
C TYR A 65 -0.58 -0.04 1.42
N LEU A 66 -1.48 -0.60 2.20
CA LEU A 66 -1.25 -0.83 3.62
C LEU A 66 -1.23 -2.32 3.94
N GLN A 67 -0.32 -2.71 4.83
CA GLN A 67 -0.23 -4.07 5.37
C GLN A 67 -0.36 -4.04 6.91
N GLU A 68 -0.77 -5.18 7.48
CA GLU A 68 -1.04 -5.33 8.91
C GLU A 68 -2.12 -4.38 9.46
N ILE A 69 -3.17 -4.15 8.67
CA ILE A 69 -4.38 -3.48 9.15
C ILE A 69 -5.16 -4.41 10.06
N VAL A 70 -5.64 -3.88 11.17
CA VAL A 70 -6.55 -4.55 12.12
C VAL A 70 -7.89 -3.80 12.21
N GLY A 71 -8.91 -4.40 12.83
CA GLY A 71 -10.27 -3.84 12.94
C GLY A 71 -10.33 -2.37 13.41
N PRO A 72 -9.72 -2.01 14.56
CA PRO A 72 -9.68 -0.61 15.02
C PRO A 72 -9.09 0.36 14.00
N THR A 73 -7.96 0.01 13.39
CA THR A 73 -7.30 0.83 12.38
C THR A 73 -8.14 0.98 11.12
N TRP A 74 -8.82 -0.09 10.68
CA TRP A 74 -9.77 -0.04 9.57
C TRP A 74 -10.92 0.94 9.83
N ASN A 75 -11.50 0.90 11.02
CA ASN A 75 -12.59 1.81 11.39
C ASN A 75 -12.13 3.28 11.34
N LEU A 76 -10.89 3.55 11.76
CA LEU A 76 -10.35 4.90 11.70
C LEU A 76 -10.04 5.34 10.26
N LEU A 77 -9.42 4.47 9.45
CA LEU A 77 -9.12 4.73 8.04
C LEU A 77 -10.40 5.03 7.25
N THR A 78 -11.45 4.22 7.40
CA THR A 78 -12.73 4.43 6.74
C THR A 78 -13.38 5.73 7.17
N LYS A 79 -13.38 6.05 8.47
CA LYS A 79 -13.92 7.30 9.00
C LYS A 79 -13.17 8.54 8.48
N ARG A 80 -11.84 8.50 8.46
CA ARG A 80 -11.01 9.68 8.15
C ARG A 80 -10.73 9.87 6.67
N LEU A 81 -10.53 8.78 5.93
CA LEU A 81 -10.10 8.82 4.54
C LEU A 81 -11.20 8.41 3.55
N GLY A 82 -12.31 7.83 4.03
CA GLY A 82 -13.39 7.31 3.15
C GLY A 82 -14.05 8.36 2.25
N ASN A 83 -13.96 9.65 2.60
CA ASN A 83 -14.44 10.73 1.73
C ASN A 83 -13.49 11.01 0.56
N ALA A 84 -12.18 10.85 0.77
CA ALA A 84 -11.14 11.16 -0.22
C ALA A 84 -10.63 9.94 -0.99
N TYR A 85 -10.82 8.73 -0.46
CA TYR A 85 -10.30 7.48 -1.02
C TYR A 85 -11.40 6.44 -1.16
N PHE A 86 -11.30 5.60 -2.20
CA PHE A 86 -11.89 4.27 -2.19
C PHE A 86 -10.98 3.35 -1.37
N LEU A 87 -11.53 2.58 -0.44
CA LEU A 87 -10.78 1.65 0.40
C LEU A 87 -11.22 0.22 0.07
N TYR A 88 -10.27 -0.64 -0.25
CA TYR A 88 -10.52 -2.02 -0.63
C TYR A 88 -9.78 -2.97 0.31
N ARG A 89 -10.50 -3.99 0.77
CA ARG A 89 -9.98 -5.14 1.52
C ARG A 89 -10.69 -6.40 1.06
N ASP A 90 -10.14 -7.55 1.42
CA ASP A 90 -10.86 -8.81 1.29
C ASP A 90 -11.77 -9.00 2.53
N GLU A 91 -13.09 -9.03 2.34
CA GLU A 91 -14.06 -9.08 3.45
C GLU A 91 -14.02 -10.42 4.19
N GLU A 92 -13.79 -11.53 3.48
CA GLU A 92 -13.68 -12.86 4.10
C GLU A 92 -12.45 -12.92 5.02
N ILE A 93 -11.31 -12.40 4.56
CA ILE A 93 -10.09 -12.34 5.36
C ILE A 93 -10.26 -11.36 6.53
N ALA A 94 -10.84 -10.19 6.29
CA ALA A 94 -11.00 -9.17 7.32
C ALA A 94 -11.93 -9.59 8.46
N THR A 95 -12.88 -10.49 8.18
CA THR A 95 -13.79 -11.06 9.19
C THR A 95 -13.23 -12.33 9.84
N SER A 96 -12.46 -13.12 9.12
CA SER A 96 -11.92 -14.40 9.62
C SER A 96 -10.57 -14.28 10.33
N TRP A 97 -9.82 -13.20 10.11
CA TRP A 97 -8.45 -13.04 10.61
C TRP A 97 -8.23 -11.70 11.32
N HIS A 98 -7.24 -11.68 12.21
CA HIS A 98 -6.94 -10.49 13.02
C HIS A 98 -6.28 -9.35 12.24
N TYR A 99 -5.70 -9.62 11.06
CA TYR A 99 -5.05 -8.60 10.24
C TYR A 99 -5.18 -8.86 8.74
N PHE A 100 -5.08 -7.80 7.94
CA PHE A 100 -5.23 -7.85 6.50
C PHE A 100 -4.47 -6.71 5.79
N CYS A 101 -4.40 -6.78 4.46
CA CYS A 101 -3.92 -5.72 3.58
C CYS A 101 -5.08 -4.85 3.09
N VAL A 102 -4.81 -3.57 2.85
CA VAL A 102 -5.76 -2.61 2.29
C VAL A 102 -5.14 -1.90 1.09
N LEU A 103 -5.92 -1.72 0.03
CA LEU A 103 -5.61 -0.87 -1.10
C LEU A 103 -6.50 0.38 -1.03
N LEU A 104 -5.89 1.57 -1.06
CA LEU A 104 -6.61 2.83 -1.19
C LEU A 104 -6.31 3.46 -2.55
N ILE A 105 -7.36 3.98 -3.20
CA ILE A 105 -7.25 4.74 -4.45
C ILE A 105 -7.93 6.09 -4.25
N ARG A 106 -7.19 7.19 -4.49
CA ARG A 106 -7.70 8.55 -4.29
C ARG A 106 -8.83 8.84 -5.27
N LYS A 107 -9.98 9.25 -4.75
CA LYS A 107 -11.14 9.69 -5.54
C LYS A 107 -10.79 10.97 -6.29
N ASN A 108 -11.43 11.17 -7.44
CA ASN A 108 -11.23 12.35 -8.29
C ASN A 108 -9.75 12.61 -8.62
N SER A 109 -8.94 11.54 -8.69
CA SER A 109 -7.54 11.61 -9.11
C SER A 109 -7.40 11.11 -10.55
N ALA A 110 -6.18 11.17 -11.08
CA ALA A 110 -5.89 10.65 -12.41
C ALA A 110 -5.89 9.11 -12.48
N VAL A 111 -6.02 8.40 -11.34
CA VAL A 111 -6.12 6.95 -11.26
C VAL A 111 -7.60 6.53 -11.17
N VAL A 112 -8.07 5.80 -12.19
CA VAL A 112 -9.44 5.33 -12.31
C VAL A 112 -9.47 3.80 -12.24
N PRO A 113 -10.10 3.18 -11.23
CA PRO A 113 -10.30 1.73 -11.18
C PRO A 113 -11.12 1.21 -12.36
N LYS A 114 -10.73 0.07 -12.94
CA LYS A 114 -11.51 -0.60 -14.00
C LYS A 114 -12.63 -1.51 -13.45
N SER A 115 -12.62 -1.79 -12.16
CA SER A 115 -13.61 -2.60 -11.47
C SER A 115 -13.96 -1.98 -10.11
N ASN A 116 -15.13 -2.36 -9.58
CA ASN A 116 -15.58 -1.92 -8.25
C ASN A 116 -14.84 -2.63 -7.11
N HIS A 117 -14.23 -3.79 -7.38
CA HIS A 117 -13.53 -4.59 -6.38
C HIS A 117 -12.23 -5.14 -6.97
N PRO A 118 -11.17 -5.28 -6.16
CA PRO A 118 -9.95 -5.95 -6.57
C PRO A 118 -10.16 -7.46 -6.73
N GLU A 119 -9.30 -8.08 -7.53
CA GLU A 119 -9.13 -9.53 -7.57
C GLU A 119 -8.19 -9.97 -6.43
N ILE A 120 -8.53 -11.08 -5.78
CA ILE A 120 -7.78 -11.61 -4.64
C ILE A 120 -7.23 -12.99 -5.00
N LEU A 121 -5.91 -13.14 -4.88
CA LEU A 121 -5.24 -14.43 -5.04
C LEU A 121 -4.67 -14.89 -3.69
N ARG A 122 -5.21 -15.97 -3.14
CA ARG A 122 -4.73 -16.58 -1.91
C ARG A 122 -3.47 -17.40 -2.19
N PHE A 123 -2.46 -17.32 -1.30
CA PHE A 123 -1.32 -18.23 -1.36
C PHE A 123 -1.65 -19.49 -0.56
N PRO A 124 -1.89 -20.64 -1.21
CA PRO A 124 -2.43 -21.83 -0.53
C PRO A 124 -1.48 -22.40 0.53
N GLU A 125 -0.17 -22.31 0.27
CA GLU A 125 0.87 -22.79 1.18
C GLU A 125 1.24 -21.78 2.29
N SER A 126 0.57 -20.62 2.32
CA SER A 126 0.84 -19.62 3.35
C SER A 126 0.36 -20.08 4.72
N GLN A 127 1.26 -20.03 5.69
CA GLN A 127 0.94 -20.30 7.10
C GLN A 127 0.52 -19.03 7.85
N GLN A 128 0.80 -17.86 7.28
CA GLN A 128 0.47 -16.56 7.84
C GLN A 128 -0.71 -15.89 7.12
N LYS A 129 -1.47 -16.64 6.31
CA LYS A 129 -2.70 -16.15 5.64
C LYS A 129 -2.43 -15.03 4.65
N ARG A 130 -1.34 -15.19 3.89
CA ARG A 130 -0.88 -14.22 2.90
C ARG A 130 -1.62 -14.40 1.58
N TYR A 131 -1.81 -13.29 0.89
CA TYR A 131 -2.56 -13.20 -0.35
C TYR A 131 -2.09 -11.96 -1.13
N LEU A 132 -2.46 -11.89 -2.41
CA LEU A 132 -2.16 -10.80 -3.32
C LEU A 132 -3.46 -10.07 -3.70
N ILE A 133 -3.46 -8.76 -3.53
CA ILE A 133 -4.50 -7.86 -4.06
C ILE A 133 -4.07 -7.41 -5.45
N GLN A 134 -4.98 -7.51 -6.41
CA GLN A 134 -4.77 -7.10 -7.79
C GLN A 134 -5.87 -6.12 -8.20
N MET A 135 -5.48 -4.95 -8.71
CA MET A 135 -6.43 -3.95 -9.19
C MET A 135 -5.94 -3.36 -10.50
N ARG A 136 -6.73 -3.56 -11.55
CA ARG A 136 -6.49 -2.92 -12.84
C ARG A 136 -7.06 -1.52 -12.82
N VAL A 137 -6.22 -0.54 -13.14
CA VAL A 137 -6.58 0.87 -13.17
C VAL A 137 -6.19 1.49 -14.50
N ASN A 138 -6.69 2.68 -14.76
CA ASN A 138 -6.19 3.56 -15.80
C ASN A 138 -5.58 4.79 -15.13
N PHE A 139 -4.33 5.13 -15.47
CA PHE A 139 -3.69 6.37 -15.08
C PHE A 139 -3.45 7.20 -16.35
N ARG A 140 -4.26 8.25 -16.55
CA ARG A 140 -4.11 9.18 -17.70
C ARG A 140 -4.08 8.50 -19.07
N GLY A 141 -4.95 7.53 -19.28
CA GLY A 141 -5.00 6.71 -20.50
C GLY A 141 -4.13 5.46 -20.44
N ILE A 142 -3.15 5.39 -19.52
CA ILE A 142 -2.21 4.27 -19.42
C ILE A 142 -2.81 3.16 -18.54
N PRO A 143 -3.01 1.94 -19.06
CA PRO A 143 -3.44 0.81 -18.23
C PRO A 143 -2.32 0.41 -17.27
N ILE A 144 -2.64 0.28 -15.98
CA ILE A 144 -1.72 -0.15 -14.92
C ILE A 144 -2.37 -1.27 -14.12
N LEU A 145 -1.59 -2.30 -13.80
CA LEU A 145 -1.95 -3.31 -12.80
C LEU A 145 -1.28 -2.96 -11.47
N LEU A 146 -2.08 -2.63 -10.47
CA LEU A 146 -1.64 -2.42 -9.09
C LEU A 146 -1.61 -3.77 -8.37
N LEU A 147 -0.48 -4.10 -7.76
CA LEU A 147 -0.28 -5.33 -6.99
C LEU A 147 0.25 -4.99 -5.61
N THR A 148 -0.40 -5.52 -4.56
CA THR A 148 0.14 -5.45 -3.19
C THR A 148 -0.09 -6.74 -2.42
N SER A 149 0.90 -7.12 -1.63
CA SER A 149 0.86 -8.29 -0.77
C SER A 149 1.74 -8.08 0.46
N HIS A 150 1.45 -8.81 1.53
CA HIS A 150 2.37 -9.01 2.64
C HIS A 150 2.91 -10.44 2.53
N LEU A 151 4.11 -10.63 1.96
CA LEU A 151 4.69 -11.98 1.76
C LEU A 151 5.21 -12.59 3.07
N GLU A 152 5.19 -13.92 3.17
CA GLU A 152 5.51 -14.70 4.37
C GLU A 152 6.69 -14.13 5.16
N SER A 153 6.46 -13.73 6.41
CA SER A 153 7.45 -13.09 7.28
C SER A 153 8.42 -14.10 7.88
N LEU A 154 9.50 -13.64 8.52
CA LEU A 154 10.50 -14.45 9.23
C LEU A 154 11.38 -15.33 8.33
N VAL A 155 12.59 -15.63 8.80
CA VAL A 155 13.59 -16.38 8.03
C VAL A 155 13.16 -17.83 7.76
N ARG A 156 12.51 -18.49 8.73
CA ARG A 156 12.09 -19.90 8.62
C ARG A 156 11.10 -20.15 7.47
N TYR A 157 10.36 -19.13 7.05
CA TYR A 157 9.42 -19.22 5.94
C TYR A 157 9.97 -18.68 4.61
N ALA A 158 11.29 -18.53 4.49
CA ALA A 158 11.93 -17.99 3.28
C ALA A 158 11.63 -18.80 2.01
N GLY A 159 11.44 -20.12 2.13
CA GLY A 159 11.06 -20.97 0.99
C GLY A 159 9.72 -20.54 0.41
N GLU A 160 8.70 -20.45 1.26
CA GLU A 160 7.36 -20.02 0.85
C GLU A 160 7.34 -18.55 0.40
N ARG A 161 8.02 -17.64 1.10
CA ARG A 161 8.15 -16.23 0.66
C ARG A 161 8.69 -16.12 -0.77
N LYS A 162 9.68 -16.96 -1.14
CA LYS A 162 10.21 -16.99 -2.52
C LYS A 162 9.19 -17.54 -3.51
N ASN A 163 8.40 -18.55 -3.15
CA ASN A 163 7.32 -19.06 -4.01
C ASN A 163 6.26 -17.99 -4.27
N GLN A 164 5.79 -17.32 -3.22
CA GLN A 164 4.83 -16.23 -3.33
C GLN A 164 5.37 -15.10 -4.22
N LEU A 165 6.63 -14.70 -4.04
CA LEU A 165 7.27 -13.68 -4.88
C LEU A 165 7.35 -14.11 -6.36
N ARG A 166 7.68 -15.38 -6.64
CA ARG A 166 7.67 -15.92 -8.01
C ARG A 166 6.27 -15.85 -8.62
N THR A 167 5.24 -16.16 -7.84
CA THR A 167 3.83 -16.01 -8.27
C THR A 167 3.51 -14.56 -8.62
N CYS A 168 3.91 -13.59 -7.79
CA CYS A 168 3.73 -12.16 -8.10
C CYS A 168 4.43 -11.78 -9.42
N PHE A 169 5.69 -12.17 -9.61
CA PHE A 169 6.42 -11.85 -10.84
C PHE A 169 5.84 -12.54 -12.08
N ARG A 170 5.29 -13.75 -11.94
CA ARG A 170 4.60 -14.43 -13.04
C ARG A 170 3.39 -13.62 -13.50
N ILE A 171 2.55 -13.16 -12.56
CA ILE A 171 1.38 -12.31 -12.87
C ILE A 171 1.81 -11.01 -13.54
N MET A 172 2.89 -10.38 -13.06
CA MET A 172 3.42 -9.17 -13.70
C MET A 172 3.86 -9.41 -15.15
N LYS A 173 4.43 -10.57 -15.45
CA LYS A 173 4.84 -10.94 -16.82
C LYS A 173 3.63 -11.24 -17.71
N GLU A 174 2.66 -11.99 -17.19
CA GLU A 174 1.41 -12.32 -17.88
C GLU A 174 0.66 -11.03 -18.28
N GLU A 175 0.57 -10.04 -17.39
CA GLU A 175 -0.07 -8.74 -17.71
C GLU A 175 0.70 -7.94 -18.78
N LEU A 176 2.00 -8.14 -18.91
CA LEU A 176 2.83 -7.56 -19.99
C LEU A 176 2.75 -8.35 -21.30
N GLY A 177 2.03 -9.49 -21.33
CA GLY A 177 2.00 -10.40 -22.47
C GLY A 177 3.33 -11.12 -22.70
N ARG A 178 4.12 -11.37 -21.64
CA ARG A 178 5.46 -11.96 -21.68
C ARG A 178 5.59 -13.23 -20.86
#